data_AF-A0AA96JUU9-F1
#
_entry.id   AF-A0AA96JUU9-F1
#
_cell.length_a   1.000
_cell.length_b   1.000
_cell.length_c   1.000
_cell.angle_alpha   90.00
_cell.angle_beta   90.00
_cell.angle_gamma   90.00
#
_symmetry.space_group_name_H-M   'P 1'
#
loop_
_entity.id
_entity.type
_entity.pdbx_description
1 polymer ?
#
loop_
_entity_poly.entity_id
_entity_poly.type
_entity_poly.pdbx_seq_one_letter_code
_entity_poly.pdbx_strand_id
1 'polypeptide(L)'
;MVVIFLFFIAGLWMADGVALLVAPERMIATLRQSLIVAPGFIKWGGVAALLGLVLLFGTKGLPYQPLWMVVGLSMVAKGVFLYAGPDRWRLRIVKWCLERDVVDYRIWGLGLCALSVLLLDALGWGQGL
;
A
#
# COMPACT_ATOMS: atom_id res chain seq x y z
N MET A 1 9.70 -14.30 -12.60
CA MET A 1 9.32 -12.88 -12.75
C MET A 1 8.34 -12.41 -11.69
N VAL A 2 7.18 -13.05 -11.50
CA VAL A 2 6.16 -12.61 -10.50
C VAL A 2 6.71 -12.52 -9.07
N VAL A 3 7.55 -13.47 -8.67
CA VAL A 3 8.22 -13.47 -7.34
C VAL A 3 9.03 -12.20 -7.07
N ILE A 4 9.73 -11.65 -8.08
CA ILE A 4 10.49 -10.40 -7.93
C ILE A 4 9.56 -9.23 -7.61
N PHE A 5 8.39 -9.18 -8.26
CA PHE A 5 7.39 -8.15 -7.97
C PHE A 5 6.81 -8.30 -6.56
N LEU A 6 6.65 -9.52 -6.05
CA LEU A 6 6.19 -9.75 -4.67
C LEU A 6 7.23 -9.29 -3.65
N PHE A 7 8.53 -9.55 -3.87
CA PHE A 7 9.61 -8.98 -3.07
C PHE A 7 9.63 -7.44 -3.13
N PHE A 8 9.38 -6.87 -4.31
CA PHE A 8 9.29 -5.43 -4.48
C PHE A 8 8.09 -4.83 -3.71
N ILE A 9 6.91 -5.47 -3.78
CA ILE A 9 5.73 -5.08 -3.00
C ILE A 9 6.03 -5.12 -1.50
N ALA A 10 6.67 -6.19 -1.02
CA ALA A 10 7.09 -6.29 0.37
C ALA A 10 8.05 -5.17 0.77
N GLY A 11 9.03 -4.85 -0.07
CA GLY A 11 9.96 -3.74 0.15
C GLY A 11 9.26 -2.38 0.22
N LEU A 12 8.31 -2.12 -0.67
CA LEU A 12 7.49 -0.90 -0.64
C LEU A 12 6.68 -0.79 0.65
N TRP A 13 6.00 -1.86 1.05
CA TRP A 13 5.25 -1.89 2.31
C TRP A 13 6.16 -1.68 3.53
N MET A 14 7.36 -2.24 3.52
CA MET A 14 8.33 -2.00 4.61
C MET A 14 8.75 -0.53 4.65
N ALA A 15 9.12 0.05 3.51
CA ALA A 15 9.57 1.44 3.43
C ALA A 15 8.46 2.41 3.88
N ASP A 16 7.24 2.23 3.37
CA ASP A 16 6.08 3.04 3.74
C ASP A 16 5.70 2.83 5.21
N GLY A 17 5.75 1.58 5.70
CA GLY A 17 5.46 1.25 7.08
C GLY A 17 6.42 1.92 8.05
N VAL A 18 7.73 1.81 7.80
CA VAL A 18 8.78 2.45 8.61
C VAL A 18 8.66 3.98 8.55
N ALA A 19 8.40 4.56 7.39
CA ALA A 19 8.20 6.00 7.25
C ALA A 19 7.03 6.50 8.11
N LEU A 20 5.92 5.77 8.14
CA LEU A 20 4.74 6.09 8.96
C LEU A 20 4.98 5.89 10.47
N LEU A 21 5.89 5.00 10.85
CA LEU A 21 6.25 4.81 12.26
C LEU A 21 7.18 5.91 12.77
N VAL A 22 8.23 6.20 12.00
CA VAL A 22 9.33 7.09 12.41
C VAL A 22 8.95 8.55 12.24
N ALA A 23 8.37 8.91 11.09
CA ALA A 23 8.10 10.31 10.74
C ALA A 23 6.73 10.50 10.05
N PRO A 24 5.62 10.08 10.70
CA PRO A 24 4.28 10.18 10.13
C PRO A 24 3.92 11.59 9.69
N GLU A 25 4.23 12.62 10.49
CA GLU A 25 3.94 14.01 10.16
C GLU A 25 4.66 14.47 8.89
N ARG A 26 5.93 14.10 8.72
CA ARG A 26 6.71 14.43 7.51
C ARG A 26 6.18 13.71 6.28
N MET A 27 5.76 12.46 6.44
CA MET A 27 5.15 11.69 5.36
C MET A 27 3.84 12.33 4.90
N ILE A 28 2.96 12.72 5.83
CA ILE A 28 1.69 13.39 5.55
C ILE A 28 1.91 14.77 4.92
N ALA A 29 2.88 15.55 5.43
CA ALA A 29 3.22 16.86 4.88
C ALA A 29 3.73 16.74 3.43
N THR A 30 4.61 15.77 3.17
CA THR A 30 5.10 15.47 1.82
C THR A 30 3.94 15.05 0.90
N LEU A 31 3.07 14.14 1.36
CA LEU A 31 1.91 13.68 0.59
C LEU A 31 0.97 14.85 0.26
N ARG A 32 0.71 15.73 1.22
CA ARG A 32 -0.11 16.94 1.04
C ARG A 32 0.52 17.86 -0.01
N GLN A 33 1.83 18.10 0.06
CA GLN A 33 2.54 18.91 -0.92
C GLN A 33 2.50 18.27 -2.32
N SER A 34 2.72 16.97 -2.44
CA SER A 34 2.65 16.24 -3.72
C SER A 34 1.25 16.30 -4.35
N LEU A 35 0.19 16.24 -3.54
CA LEU A 35 -1.20 16.38 -4.00
C LEU A 35 -1.51 17.79 -4.52
N ILE A 36 -0.92 18.83 -3.91
CA ILE A 36 -1.08 20.23 -4.33
C ILE A 36 -0.31 20.50 -5.64
N VAL A 37 0.93 20.01 -5.72
CA VAL A 37 1.84 20.27 -6.85
C VAL A 37 1.49 19.42 -8.07
N ALA A 38 1.04 18.18 -7.87
CA ALA A 38 0.70 17.27 -8.94
C ALA A 38 -0.65 16.58 -8.66
N PRO A 39 -1.79 17.16 -9.12
CA PRO A 39 -3.08 16.45 -9.05
C PRO A 39 -3.06 15.11 -9.82
N GLY A 40 -2.08 14.94 -10.73
CA GLY A 40 -1.77 13.66 -11.38
C GLY A 40 -1.22 12.57 -10.46
N PHE A 41 -0.80 12.87 -9.23
CA PHE A 41 -0.40 11.88 -8.23
C PHE A 41 -1.52 10.88 -7.94
N ILE A 42 -2.77 11.32 -8.11
CA ILE A 42 -3.95 10.46 -7.98
C ILE A 42 -4.03 9.39 -9.09
N LYS A 43 -3.44 9.66 -10.27
CA LYS A 43 -3.33 8.67 -11.36
C LYS A 43 -2.38 7.51 -11.02
N TRP A 44 -1.51 7.64 -10.01
CA TRP A 44 -0.74 6.52 -9.45
C TRP A 44 -1.62 5.47 -8.78
N GLY A 45 -2.90 5.76 -8.53
CA GLY A 45 -3.89 4.75 -8.17
C GLY A 45 -3.94 3.58 -9.16
N GLY A 46 -3.67 3.82 -10.46
CA GLY A 46 -3.54 2.76 -11.45
C GLY A 46 -2.38 1.79 -11.16
N VAL A 47 -1.23 2.32 -10.70
CA VAL A 47 -0.08 1.50 -10.30
C VAL A 47 -0.42 0.65 -9.08
N ALA A 48 -1.10 1.24 -8.09
CA ALA A 48 -1.57 0.50 -6.91
C ALA A 48 -2.55 -0.62 -7.28
N ALA A 49 -3.45 -0.37 -8.23
CA ALA A 49 -4.37 -1.40 -8.73
C ALA A 49 -3.63 -2.54 -9.44
N LEU A 50 -2.66 -2.22 -10.29
CA LEU A 50 -1.82 -3.22 -10.97
C LEU A 50 -1.03 -4.08 -9.97
N LEU A 51 -0.41 -3.46 -8.95
CA LEU A 51 0.29 -4.19 -7.89
C LEU A 51 -0.68 -5.07 -7.08
N GLY A 52 -1.91 -4.62 -6.84
CA GLY A 52 -2.96 -5.43 -6.21
C GLY A 52 -3.32 -6.67 -7.02
N LEU A 53 -3.41 -6.55 -8.35
CA LEU A 53 -3.63 -7.71 -9.23
C LEU A 53 -2.45 -8.68 -9.19
N VAL A 54 -1.22 -8.15 -9.24
CA VAL A 54 0.01 -8.96 -9.11
C VAL A 54 0.00 -9.71 -7.78
N LEU A 55 -0.43 -9.09 -6.69
CA LEU A 55 -0.59 -9.77 -5.40
C LEU A 55 -1.63 -10.90 -5.48
N LEU A 56 -2.85 -10.63 -5.97
CA LEU A 56 -3.94 -11.62 -6.04
C LEU A 56 -3.59 -12.88 -6.84
N PHE A 57 -2.92 -12.69 -7.97
CA PHE A 57 -2.56 -13.81 -8.84
C PHE A 57 -1.20 -14.40 -8.49
N GLY A 58 -0.27 -13.58 -7.98
CA GLY A 58 1.10 -13.98 -7.67
C GLY A 58 1.25 -14.74 -6.36
N THR A 59 0.35 -14.56 -5.40
CA THR A 59 0.40 -15.31 -4.13
C THR A 59 -0.31 -16.65 -4.18
N LYS A 60 -0.86 -17.08 -5.32
CA LYS A 60 -1.55 -18.39 -5.43
C LYS A 60 -0.60 -19.52 -5.02
N GLY A 61 -0.99 -20.26 -3.99
CA GLY A 61 -0.19 -21.36 -3.43
C GLY A 61 0.76 -20.96 -2.31
N LEU A 62 0.81 -19.68 -1.93
CA LEU A 62 1.54 -19.20 -0.76
C LEU A 62 0.68 -19.33 0.51
N PRO A 63 1.30 -19.46 1.71
CA PRO A 63 0.58 -19.41 2.98
C PRO A 63 -0.14 -18.07 3.17
N TYR A 64 -1.12 -18.03 4.07
CA TYR A 64 -1.96 -16.86 4.38
C TYR A 64 -2.84 -16.35 3.21
N GLN A 65 -3.24 -17.24 2.30
CA GLN A 65 -3.98 -16.88 1.09
C GLN A 65 -5.21 -15.96 1.29
N PRO A 66 -6.07 -16.15 2.31
CA PRO A 66 -7.18 -15.23 2.57
C PRO A 66 -6.74 -13.79 2.84
N LEU A 67 -5.60 -13.61 3.52
CA LEU A 67 -5.01 -12.29 3.78
C LEU A 67 -4.63 -11.60 2.47
N TRP A 68 -3.94 -12.32 1.58
CA TRP A 68 -3.54 -11.79 0.27
C TRP A 68 -4.73 -11.45 -0.62
N MET A 69 -5.81 -12.23 -0.53
CA MET A 69 -7.06 -11.90 -1.21
C MET A 69 -7.64 -10.58 -0.72
N VAL A 70 -7.78 -10.42 0.59
CA VAL A 70 -8.36 -9.19 1.17
C VAL A 70 -7.48 -7.98 0.87
N VAL A 71 -6.16 -8.08 1.09
CA VAL A 71 -5.21 -7.00 0.83
C VAL A 71 -5.19 -6.65 -0.65
N GLY A 72 -5.06 -7.65 -1.54
CA GLY A 72 -5.02 -7.44 -2.98
C GLY A 72 -6.31 -6.82 -3.52
N LEU A 73 -7.47 -7.31 -3.11
CA LEU A 73 -8.77 -6.72 -3.47
C LEU A 73 -8.88 -5.28 -2.97
N SER A 74 -8.41 -5.00 -1.75
CA SER A 74 -8.42 -3.65 -1.20
C SER A 74 -7.52 -2.68 -2.00
N MET A 75 -6.36 -3.15 -2.46
CA MET A 75 -5.45 -2.37 -3.30
C MET A 75 -6.06 -2.09 -4.67
N VAL A 76 -6.68 -3.10 -5.30
CA VAL A 76 -7.38 -2.95 -6.58
C VAL A 76 -8.54 -1.96 -6.44
N ALA A 77 -9.40 -2.15 -5.44
CA ALA A 77 -10.56 -1.30 -5.22
C ALA A 77 -10.14 0.17 -4.97
N LYS A 78 -9.18 0.40 -4.05
CA LYS A 78 -8.66 1.74 -3.77
C LYS A 78 -7.96 2.35 -4.98
N GLY A 79 -7.15 1.56 -5.69
CA GLY A 79 -6.41 2.02 -6.86
C GLY A 79 -7.33 2.44 -8.01
N VAL A 80 -8.34 1.63 -8.33
CA VAL A 80 -9.38 1.94 -9.32
C VAL A 80 -10.20 3.15 -8.88
N PHE A 81 -10.58 3.22 -7.61
CA PHE A 81 -11.32 4.37 -7.08
C PHE A 81 -10.50 5.68 -7.16
N LEU A 82 -9.20 5.63 -6.87
CA LEU A 82 -8.33 6.79 -7.02
C LEU A 82 -8.11 7.14 -8.50
N TYR A 83 -8.02 6.15 -9.39
CA TYR A 83 -7.78 6.40 -10.82
C TYR A 83 -9.00 6.97 -11.55
N ALA A 84 -10.18 6.37 -11.36
CA ALA A 84 -11.39 6.66 -12.13
C ALA A 84 -12.58 7.17 -11.30
N GLY A 85 -12.44 7.25 -9.97
CA GLY A 85 -13.52 7.67 -9.09
C GLY A 85 -13.84 9.17 -9.22
N PRO A 86 -15.09 9.59 -8.93
CA PRO A 86 -15.51 10.98 -9.05
C PRO A 86 -14.64 11.92 -8.21
N ASP A 87 -14.17 13.01 -8.80
CA ASP A 87 -13.22 13.94 -8.17
C ASP A 87 -13.70 14.44 -6.80
N ARG A 88 -15.00 14.73 -6.64
CA ARG A 88 -15.59 15.21 -5.37
C ARG A 88 -15.44 14.21 -4.23
N TRP A 89 -15.70 12.92 -4.50
CA TRP A 89 -15.59 11.86 -3.50
C TRP A 89 -14.14 11.51 -3.21
N ARG A 90 -13.32 11.51 -4.26
CA ARG A 90 -11.89 11.25 -4.17
C ARG A 90 -11.19 12.28 -3.30
N LEU A 91 -11.42 13.57 -3.56
CA LEU A 91 -10.85 14.67 -2.75
C LEU A 91 -11.37 14.64 -1.31
N ARG A 92 -12.64 14.29 -1.09
CA ARG A 92 -13.20 14.14 0.26
C ARG A 92 -12.49 13.05 1.06
N ILE A 93 -12.26 11.88 0.45
CA ILE A 93 -11.55 10.77 1.10
C ILE A 93 -10.09 11.11 1.34
N VAL A 94 -9.41 11.73 0.37
CA VAL A 94 -8.02 12.18 0.53
C VAL A 94 -7.90 13.20 1.67
N LYS A 95 -8.82 14.17 1.73
CA LYS A 95 -8.86 15.16 2.82
C LYS A 95 -9.10 14.48 4.17
N TRP A 96 -10.07 13.57 4.24
CA TRP A 96 -10.35 12.79 5.44
C TRP A 96 -9.13 11.98 5.91
N CYS A 97 -8.38 11.37 4.98
CA CYS A 97 -7.12 10.72 5.33
C CYS A 97 -6.15 11.73 5.93
N LEU A 98 -5.85 12.83 5.22
CA LEU A 98 -4.86 13.85 5.64
C LEU A 98 -5.18 14.56 6.97
N GLU A 99 -6.40 14.42 7.49
CA GLU A 99 -6.84 15.00 8.78
C GLU A 99 -6.81 14.00 9.95
N ARG A 100 -6.44 12.73 9.71
CA ARG A 100 -6.31 11.72 10.79
C ARG A 100 -5.16 12.03 11.75
N ASP A 101 -5.33 11.54 12.99
CA ASP A 101 -4.31 11.65 14.03
C ASP A 101 -3.05 10.85 13.69
N VAL A 102 -1.92 11.34 14.17
CA VAL A 102 -0.59 10.74 13.99
C VAL A 102 -0.54 9.30 14.50
N VAL A 103 -1.28 8.98 15.57
CA VAL A 103 -1.35 7.63 16.15
C VAL A 103 -1.96 6.64 15.17
N ASP A 104 -3.02 7.02 14.46
CA ASP A 104 -3.65 6.17 13.45
C ASP A 104 -2.64 5.78 12.37
N TYR A 105 -1.85 6.74 11.91
CA TYR A 105 -0.82 6.50 10.90
C TYR A 105 0.26 5.54 11.36
N ARG A 106 0.65 5.58 12.63
CA ARG A 106 1.59 4.61 13.20
C ARG A 106 0.99 3.20 13.24
N ILE A 107 -0.30 3.07 13.56
CA ILE A 107 -0.99 1.77 13.52
C ILE A 107 -1.02 1.23 12.09
N TRP A 108 -1.32 2.07 11.09
CA TRP A 108 -1.21 1.69 9.68
C TRP A 108 0.22 1.31 9.29
N GLY A 109 1.21 2.02 9.81
CA GLY A 109 2.64 1.71 9.62
C GLY A 109 3.02 0.34 10.16
N LEU A 110 2.59 0.00 11.38
CA LEU A 110 2.75 -1.34 11.96
C LEU A 110 2.09 -2.41 11.09
N GLY A 111 0.88 -2.15 10.60
CA GLY A 111 0.18 -3.05 9.70
C GLY A 111 0.95 -3.30 8.39
N LEU A 112 1.49 -2.25 7.78
CA LEU A 112 2.31 -2.38 6.56
C LEU A 112 3.61 -3.13 6.80
N CYS A 113 4.31 -2.86 7.92
CA CYS A 113 5.49 -3.62 8.30
C CYS A 113 5.15 -5.10 8.53
N ALA A 114 4.04 -5.40 9.21
CA ALA A 114 3.60 -6.78 9.43
C ALA A 114 3.26 -7.49 8.11
N LEU A 115 2.53 -6.83 7.21
CA LEU A 115 2.22 -7.36 5.88
C LEU A 115 3.49 -7.63 5.05
N SER A 116 4.47 -6.73 5.14
CA SER A 116 5.76 -6.91 4.48
C SER A 116 6.48 -8.17 4.99
N VAL A 117 6.62 -8.31 6.30
CA VAL A 117 7.29 -9.48 6.91
C VAL A 117 6.54 -10.76 6.58
N LEU A 118 5.21 -10.78 6.69
CA LEU A 118 4.40 -11.96 6.35
C LEU A 118 4.51 -12.32 4.86
N LEU A 119 4.64 -11.34 3.97
CA LEU A 119 4.80 -11.62 2.54
C LEU A 119 6.19 -12.19 2.27
N LEU A 120 7.23 -11.69 2.95
CA LEU A 120 8.59 -12.22 2.82
C LEU A 120 8.71 -13.62 3.41
N ASP A 121 8.09 -13.89 4.56
CA ASP A 121 7.96 -15.23 5.14
C ASP A 121 7.24 -16.18 4.18
N ALA A 122 6.12 -15.74 3.60
CA ALA A 122 5.38 -16.52 2.62
C ALA A 122 6.19 -16.83 1.35
N LEU A 123 7.15 -15.97 0.99
CA LEU A 123 8.09 -16.19 -0.11
C LEU A 123 9.31 -17.06 0.27
N GLY A 124 9.41 -17.51 1.51
CA GLY A 124 10.54 -18.31 2.01
C GLY A 124 11.79 -17.48 2.29
N TRP A 125 11.66 -16.16 2.49
CA TRP A 125 12.82 -15.31 2.76
C TRP A 125 13.48 -15.68 4.09
N GLY A 126 14.77 -16.01 4.04
CA GLY A 126 15.55 -16.40 5.21
C GLY A 126 15.50 -17.89 5.55
N GLN A 127 14.75 -18.72 4.80
CA GLN A 127 14.68 -20.16 5.06
C GLN A 127 15.87 -20.98 4.54
N GLY A 128 16.85 -20.35 3.87
CA GLY A 128 18.01 -21.04 3.29
C GLY A 128 17.60 -21.95 2.12
N LEU A 129 18.47 -22.05 1.12
CA LEU A 129 18.42 -23.13 0.13
C LEU A 129 18.81 -24.45 0.79
#